data_AF-A0A418VHW8-F1
#
_entry.id   AF-A0A418VHW8-F1
#
_cell.length_a   1.000
_cell.length_b   1.000
_cell.length_c   1.000
_cell.angle_alpha   90.00
_cell.angle_beta   90.00
_cell.angle_gamma   90.00
#
_symmetry.space_group_name_H-M   'P 1'
#
loop_
_entity.id
_entity.type
_entity.pdbx_description
1 polymer ?
#
loop_
_entity_poly.entity_id
_entity_poly.type
_entity_poly.pdbx_seq_one_letter_code
_entity_poly.pdbx_strand_id
1 'polypeptide(L)'
;MGKKKNYNKRKDRETGKRVPAHRLVASQMLGRPLLPAEVVHHRDGNIRNNVPENLLVLPSQAAHANLEHVLRRARTGQHHLLPELLVFTEGPKGSLFEAVAIKTSKKKSG
;
A
#
# COMPACT_ATOMS: atom_id res chain seq x y z
N MET A 1 -14.14 6.81 19.28
CA MET A 1 -13.30 5.65 19.67
C MET A 1 -13.30 4.63 18.53
N GLY A 2 -12.15 4.29 17.94
CA GLY A 2 -12.07 3.22 16.94
C GLY A 2 -12.34 1.85 17.57
N LYS A 3 -13.14 0.99 16.92
CA LYS A 3 -13.39 -0.39 17.40
C LYS A 3 -12.06 -1.16 17.41
N LYS A 4 -11.72 -1.82 18.52
CA LYS A 4 -10.57 -2.75 18.57
C LYS A 4 -10.81 -3.91 17.61
N LYS A 5 -9.88 -4.12 16.66
CA LYS A 5 -9.92 -5.26 15.74
C LYS A 5 -9.34 -6.50 16.42
N ASN A 6 -10.08 -7.60 16.40
CA ASN A 6 -9.65 -8.89 16.94
C ASN A 6 -9.00 -9.74 15.86
N TYR A 7 -7.69 -9.63 15.72
CA TYR A 7 -6.93 -10.45 14.77
C TYR A 7 -6.66 -11.84 15.31
N ASN A 8 -6.77 -12.85 14.44
CA ASN A 8 -6.27 -14.19 14.72
C ASN A 8 -4.74 -14.13 14.89
N LYS A 9 -4.22 -14.76 15.95
CA LYS A 9 -2.78 -14.83 16.23
C LYS A 9 -2.26 -16.24 15.96
N ARG A 10 -1.08 -16.36 15.36
CA ARG A 10 -0.34 -17.61 15.18
C ARG A 10 0.97 -17.55 15.95
N LYS A 11 1.48 -18.71 16.36
CA LYS A 11 2.82 -18.81 16.93
C LYS A 11 3.81 -18.76 15.78
N ASP A 12 4.68 -17.76 15.81
CA ASP A 12 5.85 -17.72 14.94
C ASP A 12 6.82 -18.82 15.38
N ARG A 13 7.30 -19.62 14.42
CA ARG A 13 8.16 -20.77 14.68
C ARG A 13 9.60 -20.33 14.98
N GLU A 14 10.02 -19.21 14.44
CA GLU A 14 11.40 -18.70 14.62
C GLU A 14 11.54 -18.02 15.98
N THR A 15 10.65 -17.07 16.27
CA THR A 15 10.72 -16.30 17.53
C THR A 15 9.97 -16.95 18.69
N GLY A 16 9.10 -17.93 18.42
CA GLY A 16 8.20 -18.54 19.42
C GLY A 16 7.06 -17.62 19.88
N LYS A 17 7.00 -16.37 19.42
CA LYS A 17 6.04 -15.36 19.86
C LYS A 17 4.68 -15.52 19.18
N ARG A 18 3.61 -15.08 19.84
CA ARG A 18 2.26 -15.02 19.22
C ARG A 18 2.11 -13.74 18.40
N VAL A 19 2.21 -13.86 17.09
CA VAL A 19 2.16 -12.76 16.12
C VAL A 19 0.80 -12.75 15.41
N PRO A 20 0.23 -11.59 15.06
CA PRO A 20 -0.96 -11.52 14.21
C PRO A 20 -0.75 -12.28 12.89
N ALA A 21 -1.73 -13.10 12.50
CA ALA A 21 -1.61 -13.99 11.34
C ALA A 21 -1.32 -13.22 10.04
N HIS A 22 -1.99 -12.10 9.81
CA HIS A 22 -1.73 -11.26 8.63
C HIS A 22 -0.29 -10.72 8.59
N ARG A 23 0.33 -10.40 9.74
CA ARG A 23 1.72 -9.93 9.77
C ARG A 23 2.68 -11.05 9.42
N LEU A 24 2.41 -12.26 9.90
CA LEU A 24 3.23 -13.44 9.58
C LEU A 24 3.16 -13.78 8.08
N VAL A 25 1.96 -13.77 7.49
CA VAL A 25 1.80 -14.02 6.04
C VAL A 25 2.47 -12.91 5.23
N ALA A 26 2.31 -11.65 5.63
CA ALA A 26 2.95 -10.53 4.95
C ALA A 26 4.49 -10.58 5.02
N SER A 27 5.09 -10.97 6.16
CA SER A 27 6.55 -11.15 6.23
C SER A 27 7.04 -12.31 5.37
N GLN A 28 6.28 -13.42 5.32
CA GLN A 28 6.59 -14.55 4.45
C GLN A 28 6.53 -14.15 2.96
N MET A 29 5.51 -13.39 2.57
CA MET A 29 5.35 -12.87 1.22
C MET A 29 6.50 -11.94 0.80
N LEU A 30 7.02 -11.12 1.73
CA LEU A 30 8.15 -10.23 1.47
C LEU A 30 9.52 -10.94 1.57
N GLY A 31 9.57 -12.16 2.10
CA GLY A 31 10.82 -12.86 2.38
C GLY A 31 11.68 -12.19 3.47
N ARG A 32 11.12 -11.25 4.23
CA ARG A 32 11.81 -10.52 5.30
C ARG A 32 10.85 -10.12 6.42
N PRO A 33 11.35 -9.84 7.65
CA PRO A 33 10.54 -9.27 8.70
C PRO A 33 9.91 -7.93 8.28
N LEU A 34 8.68 -7.69 8.73
CA LEU A 34 8.02 -6.40 8.58
C LEU A 34 8.73 -5.36 9.46
N LEU A 35 8.98 -4.18 8.89
CA LEU A 35 9.50 -3.04 9.61
C LEU A 35 8.47 -2.54 10.65
N PRO A 36 8.92 -1.87 11.73
CA PRO A 36 8.01 -1.32 12.74
C PRO A 36 6.98 -0.34 12.18
N ALA A 37 7.35 0.40 11.14
CA ALA A 37 6.47 1.38 10.47
C ALA A 37 5.48 0.73 9.50
N GLU A 38 5.74 -0.49 9.02
CA GLU A 38 4.93 -1.15 8.01
C GLU A 38 3.59 -1.64 8.58
N VAL A 39 2.51 -1.34 7.86
CA VAL A 39 1.13 -1.66 8.22
C VAL A 39 0.51 -2.56 7.15
N VAL A 40 -0.21 -3.59 7.58
CA VAL A 40 -0.91 -4.51 6.66
C VAL A 40 -2.37 -4.09 6.56
N HIS A 41 -2.84 -3.89 5.34
CA HIS A 41 -4.22 -3.59 5.00
C HIS A 41 -4.89 -4.81 4.35
N HIS A 42 -6.16 -5.07 4.68
CA HIS A 42 -6.99 -6.11 4.08
C HIS A 42 -7.86 -5.49 2.99
N ARG A 43 -7.66 -5.89 1.73
CA ARG A 43 -8.36 -5.31 0.56
C ARG A 43 -9.88 -5.51 0.64
N ASP A 44 -10.32 -6.67 1.09
CA ASP A 44 -11.73 -7.02 1.27
C ASP A 44 -12.34 -6.49 2.59
N GLY A 45 -11.54 -5.88 3.47
CA GLY A 45 -11.94 -5.44 4.80
C GLY A 45 -12.18 -6.56 5.82
N ASN A 46 -12.05 -7.83 5.44
CA ASN A 46 -12.22 -8.98 6.31
C ASN A 46 -10.90 -9.35 7.00
N ILE A 47 -10.79 -8.99 8.28
CA ILE A 47 -9.60 -9.24 9.11
C ILE A 47 -9.25 -10.72 9.32
N ARG A 48 -10.15 -11.65 8.96
CA ARG A 48 -9.92 -13.10 9.05
C ARG A 48 -9.42 -13.70 7.74
N ASN A 49 -9.59 -13.02 6.62
CA ASN A 49 -9.09 -13.46 5.31
C ASN A 49 -7.62 -13.04 5.14
N ASN A 50 -6.70 -13.95 5.45
CA ASN A 50 -5.26 -13.67 5.47
C ASN A 50 -4.53 -14.27 4.26
N VAL A 51 -5.22 -14.48 3.13
CA VAL A 51 -4.56 -14.92 1.88
C VAL A 51 -3.62 -13.80 1.39
N PRO A 52 -2.40 -14.11 0.90
CA PRO A 52 -1.41 -13.11 0.51
C PRO A 52 -1.97 -12.05 -0.45
N GLU A 53 -2.82 -12.44 -1.40
CA GLU A 53 -3.40 -11.57 -2.42
C GLU A 53 -4.38 -10.52 -1.84
N ASN A 54 -4.99 -10.84 -0.69
CA ASN A 54 -5.87 -9.93 0.05
C ASN A 54 -5.11 -8.96 0.96
N LEU A 55 -3.81 -9.17 1.15
CA LEU A 55 -2.97 -8.34 2.02
C LEU A 55 -2.20 -7.31 1.19
N LEU A 56 -2.18 -6.08 1.68
CA LEU A 56 -1.36 -5.01 1.13
C LEU A 56 -0.48 -4.46 2.25
N VAL A 57 0.85 -4.49 2.04
CA VAL A 57 1.80 -3.89 2.98
C VAL A 57 2.02 -2.44 2.59
N LEU A 58 1.81 -1.54 3.55
CA LEU A 58 1.96 -0.10 3.39
C LEU A 58 3.15 0.38 4.22
N PRO A 59 3.91 1.38 3.74
CA PRO A 59 5.14 1.82 4.39
C PRO A 59 4.92 2.55 5.71
N SER A 60 3.70 3.06 5.95
CA SER A 60 3.39 3.81 7.17
C SER A 60 1.89 3.82 7.50
N GLN A 61 1.58 4.17 8.75
CA GLN A 61 0.22 4.41 9.20
C GLN A 61 -0.43 5.60 8.45
N ALA A 62 0.35 6.59 8.04
CA ALA A 62 -0.15 7.72 7.25
C ALA A 62 -0.59 7.26 5.85
N ALA A 63 0.19 6.39 5.20
CA ALA A 63 -0.19 5.78 3.92
C ALA A 63 -1.48 4.96 4.06
N HIS A 64 -1.61 4.17 5.13
CA HIS A 64 -2.86 3.45 5.44
C HIS A 64 -4.05 4.40 5.62
N ALA A 65 -3.89 5.48 6.37
CA ALA A 65 -4.97 6.45 6.59
C ALA A 65 -5.39 7.16 5.29
N ASN A 66 -4.43 7.50 4.43
CA ASN A 66 -4.71 8.09 3.12
C ASN A 66 -5.48 7.10 2.23
N LEU A 67 -5.02 5.84 2.14
CA LEU A 67 -5.71 4.80 1.40
C LEU A 67 -7.16 4.60 1.88
N GLU A 68 -7.38 4.52 3.19
CA GLU A 68 -8.73 4.39 3.76
C GLU A 68 -9.61 5.61 3.44
N HIS A 69 -9.05 6.82 3.49
CA HIS A 69 -9.77 8.04 3.12
C HIS A 69 -10.21 7.98 1.65
N VAL A 70 -9.30 7.56 0.77
CA VAL A 70 -9.53 7.39 -0.66
C VAL A 70 -10.64 6.36 -0.92
N LEU A 71 -10.49 5.15 -0.37
CA LEU A 71 -11.47 4.07 -0.51
C LEU A 71 -12.84 4.43 0.06
N ARG A 72 -12.90 5.20 1.16
CA ARG A 72 -14.17 5.70 1.70
C ARG A 72 -14.85 6.66 0.73
N ARG A 73 -14.11 7.60 0.16
CA ARG A 73 -14.67 8.59 -0.79
C ARG A 73 -15.14 7.91 -2.08
N ALA A 74 -14.40 6.92 -2.58
CA ALA A 74 -14.82 6.10 -3.72
C ALA A 74 -16.14 5.35 -3.42
N ARG A 75 -16.29 4.76 -2.24
CA ARG A 75 -17.56 4.11 -1.81
C ARG A 75 -18.74 5.07 -1.72
N THR A 76 -18.50 6.35 -1.46
CA THR A 76 -19.55 7.39 -1.44
C THR A 76 -19.82 8.02 -2.82
N GLY A 77 -19.30 7.44 -3.91
CA GLY A 77 -19.45 7.94 -5.28
C GLY A 77 -18.59 9.16 -5.62
N GLN A 78 -17.72 9.59 -4.70
CA GLN A 78 -16.76 10.67 -4.93
C GLN A 78 -15.42 10.08 -5.40
N HIS A 79 -15.42 9.56 -6.62
CA HIS A 79 -14.20 9.10 -7.27
C HIS A 79 -13.24 10.27 -7.45
N HIS A 80 -11.97 10.03 -7.16
CA HIS A 80 -10.94 11.05 -7.37
C HIS A 80 -10.67 11.03 -8.87
N LEU A 81 -10.27 12.17 -9.43
CA LEU A 81 -10.18 12.37 -10.88
C LEU A 81 -9.23 11.38 -11.60
N LEU A 82 -8.42 10.60 -10.86
CA LEU A 82 -7.46 9.64 -11.40
C LEU A 82 -7.44 8.32 -10.57
N PRO A 83 -8.42 7.42 -10.75
CA PRO A 83 -8.42 6.11 -10.07
C PRO A 83 -7.25 5.21 -10.51
N GLU A 84 -6.79 5.37 -11.75
CA GLU A 84 -5.67 4.64 -12.37
C GLU A 84 -4.34 4.83 -11.62
N LEU A 85 -4.12 5.99 -10.99
CA LEU A 85 -2.85 6.36 -10.36
C LEU A 85 -2.58 5.66 -9.01
N LEU A 86 -3.61 5.01 -8.45
CA LEU A 86 -3.49 4.19 -7.23
C LEU A 86 -2.97 2.79 -7.53
N VAL A 87 -3.04 2.38 -8.80
CA VAL A 87 -2.31 1.22 -9.30
C VAL A 87 -0.89 1.72 -9.53
N PHE A 88 -0.03 1.60 -8.50
CA PHE A 88 1.40 1.82 -8.65
C PHE A 88 1.96 0.79 -9.65
N THR A 89 1.87 1.10 -10.95
CA THR A 89 2.79 0.56 -11.93
C THR A 89 4.11 1.29 -11.70
N GLU A 90 5.19 0.55 -11.52
CA GLU A 90 6.55 1.05 -11.35
C GLU A 90 6.83 2.21 -12.31
N GLY A 91 6.69 3.44 -11.81
CA GLY A 91 6.93 4.63 -12.59
C GLY A 91 8.43 4.76 -12.85
N PRO A 92 8.85 5.31 -14.00
CA PRO A 92 10.26 5.52 -14.27
C PRO A 92 10.89 6.35 -13.15
N LYS A 93 12.08 5.93 -12.68
CA LYS A 93 12.89 6.68 -11.73
C LYS A 93 13.31 8.00 -12.38
N GLY A 94 12.55 9.04 -12.12
CA GLY A 94 12.77 10.39 -12.63
C GLY A 94 11.75 11.34 -12.02
N SER A 95 12.09 12.62 -11.93
CA SER A 95 11.13 13.62 -11.46
C SER A 95 10.05 13.84 -12.53
N LEU A 96 8.82 14.17 -12.11
CA LEU A 96 7.71 14.50 -13.02
C LEU A 96 8.08 15.56 -14.08
N PHE A 97 9.08 16.40 -13.77
CA PHE A 97 9.58 17.47 -14.63
C PHE A 97 10.63 17.03 -15.66
N GLU A 98 11.31 15.89 -15.47
CA GLU A 98 12.23 15.35 -16.49
C GLU A 98 11.48 14.84 -17.72
N ALA A 99 10.29 14.26 -17.54
CA ALA A 99 9.49 13.73 -18.64
C ALA A 99 8.91 14.81 -19.56
N VAL A 100 8.83 16.07 -19.10
CA VAL A 100 8.27 17.20 -19.87
C VAL A 100 9.33 17.89 -20.73
N ALA A 101 10.62 17.66 -20.44
CA ALA A 101 11.71 18.48 -20.96
C ALA A 101 12.32 17.97 -22.28
N ILE A 102 11.55 17.50 -23.26
CA ILE A 102 12.07 17.30 -24.63
C ILE A 102 11.00 17.64 -25.68
N LYS A 103 11.03 18.89 -26.16
CA LYS A 103 10.97 19.32 -27.58
C LYS A 103 10.70 20.82 -27.70
N THR A 104 11.68 21.64 -27.38
CA THR A 104 11.85 22.94 -28.06
C THR A 104 13.19 22.91 -28.78
N SER A 105 13.20 22.20 -29.92
CA SER A 105 14.33 22.23 -30.84
C SER A 105 14.57 23.65 -31.30
N LYS A 106 15.81 24.12 -31.08
CA LYS A 106 16.48 25.25 -31.74
C LYS A 106 15.88 25.60 -33.11
N LYS A 107 15.47 26.86 -33.29
CA LYS A 107 15.52 27.50 -34.60
C LYS A 107 16.72 28.45 -34.61
N LYS A 108 17.81 28.02 -35.25
CA LYS A 108 18.99 28.84 -35.58
C LYS A 108 18.75 29.52 -36.93
N SER A 109 19.36 30.70 -37.05
CA SER A 109 19.86 31.38 -38.27
C SER A 109 18.86 31.89 -39.32
N GLY A 110 19.08 33.15 -39.68
CA GLY A 110 18.43 33.93 -40.73
C GLY A 110 18.63 35.40 -40.42
#